data_AF-A0A6N9BAG0-F1
#
_entry.id   AF-A0A6N9BAG0-F1
#
_cell.length_a   1.000
_cell.length_b   1.000
_cell.length_c   1.000
_cell.angle_alpha   90.00
_cell.angle_beta   90.00
_cell.angle_gamma   90.00
#
_symmetry.space_group_name_H-M   'P 1'
#
loop_
_entity.id
_entity.type
_entity.pdbx_description
1 polymer ?
#
loop_
_entity_poly.entity_id
_entity_poly.type
_entity_poly.pdbx_seq_one_letter_code
_entity_poly.pdbx_strand_id
1 'polypeptide(L)'
;MDKILNSSEDKITGLILLPDGTVIKGQGFGAKGIRVGELCFNTSMTGYQEIISDPSYCNQIVCFTFPHIGNVGSNPEDYETETPVMEGIITKWPPTEPSNWRSQSGLDKWLINEDLVGITGVDTRALTRLVRNEGALDIAIIHSSNCVEDLEKATEMLASFSGLMNKDLANEVTRKSPVDWDKSLWDWP
;
A
#
# COMPACT_ATOMS: atom_id res chain seq x y z
N MET A 1 21.71 -38.31 -2.99
CA MET A 1 20.63 -37.81 -3.87
C MET A 1 20.08 -36.59 -3.17
N ASP A 2 20.83 -35.50 -3.33
CA ASP A 2 20.67 -34.29 -2.55
C ASP A 2 19.40 -33.59 -2.97
N LYS A 3 18.44 -33.51 -2.04
CA LYS A 3 17.29 -32.64 -2.19
C LYS A 3 17.81 -31.22 -2.08
N ILE A 4 18.06 -30.60 -3.24
CA ILE A 4 18.14 -29.15 -3.38
C ILE A 4 16.76 -28.62 -2.95
N LEU A 5 16.63 -28.29 -1.68
CA LEU A 5 15.64 -27.30 -1.23
C LEU A 5 16.03 -26.04 -1.97
N ASN A 6 15.21 -25.62 -2.94
CA ASN A 6 15.43 -24.38 -3.68
C ASN A 6 15.68 -23.25 -2.67
N SER A 7 16.94 -22.86 -2.55
CA SER A 7 17.36 -21.58 -2.03
C SER A 7 16.97 -20.55 -3.09
N SER A 8 15.70 -20.15 -3.14
CA SER A 8 15.42 -18.81 -3.63
C SER A 8 16.03 -17.88 -2.59
N GLU A 9 17.22 -17.37 -2.85
CA GLU A 9 17.65 -16.10 -2.26
C GLU A 9 16.46 -15.16 -2.40
N ASP A 10 15.83 -14.77 -1.28
CA ASP A 10 14.68 -13.86 -1.28
C ASP A 10 15.13 -12.57 -1.97
N LYS A 11 14.84 -12.47 -3.27
CA LYS A 11 15.31 -11.37 -4.09
C LYS A 11 14.64 -10.11 -3.55
N ILE A 12 15.46 -9.20 -3.05
CA ILE A 12 15.00 -7.90 -2.58
C ILE A 12 14.49 -7.14 -3.81
N THR A 13 13.16 -7.07 -3.92
CA THR A 13 12.46 -6.32 -4.97
C THR A 13 11.71 -5.11 -4.41
N GLY A 14 11.65 -5.00 -3.07
CA GLY A 14 10.94 -3.96 -2.34
C GLY A 14 11.87 -3.21 -1.40
N LEU A 15 11.86 -1.88 -1.42
CA LEU A 15 12.55 -1.04 -0.44
C LEU A 15 11.59 -0.01 0.15
N ILE A 16 11.80 0.33 1.43
CA ILE A 16 11.19 1.48 2.09
C ILE A 16 12.33 2.40 2.51
N LEU A 17 12.31 3.65 2.05
CA LEU A 17 13.25 4.70 2.41
C LEU A 17 12.59 5.65 3.41
N LEU A 18 13.20 5.80 4.57
CA LEU A 18 12.80 6.74 5.62
C LEU A 18 13.49 8.11 5.45
N PRO A 19 12.97 9.20 6.06
CA PRO A 19 13.56 10.54 5.97
C PRO A 19 15.01 10.67 6.42
N ASP A 20 15.42 9.82 7.37
CA ASP A 20 16.78 9.80 7.93
C ASP A 20 17.79 9.06 7.03
N GLY A 21 17.34 8.55 5.88
CA GLY A 21 18.13 7.73 4.96
C GLY A 21 18.13 6.24 5.30
N THR A 22 17.42 5.81 6.34
CA THR A 22 17.29 4.39 6.66
C THR A 22 16.53 3.65 5.56
N VAL A 23 17.09 2.53 5.10
CA VAL A 23 16.50 1.67 4.07
C VAL A 23 16.06 0.34 4.69
N ILE A 24 14.77 0.05 4.64
CA ILE A 24 14.19 -1.23 5.05
C ILE A 24 13.97 -2.08 3.81
N LYS A 25 14.47 -3.32 3.85
CA LYS A 25 14.40 -4.27 2.74
C LYS A 25 13.20 -5.19 2.89
N GLY A 26 12.51 -5.42 1.78
CA GLY A 26 11.38 -6.33 1.69
C GLY A 26 11.23 -6.87 0.27
N GLN A 27 10.02 -7.29 -0.04
CA GLN A 27 9.61 -7.79 -1.35
C GLN A 27 8.51 -6.88 -1.88
N GLY A 28 8.66 -6.44 -3.13
CA GLY A 28 7.62 -5.66 -3.79
C GLY A 28 6.54 -6.56 -4.38
N PHE A 29 5.30 -6.08 -4.34
CA PHE A 29 4.13 -6.67 -4.98
C PHE A 29 3.21 -5.54 -5.49
N GLY A 30 2.17 -5.86 -6.26
CA GLY A 30 1.38 -4.84 -6.95
C GLY A 30 2.15 -4.22 -8.12
N ALA A 31 1.82 -2.97 -8.44
CA ALA A 31 2.48 -2.21 -9.49
C ALA A 31 3.97 -2.00 -9.19
N LYS A 32 4.78 -1.87 -10.25
CA LYS A 32 6.20 -1.52 -10.15
C LYS A 32 6.37 -0.01 -10.21
N GLY A 33 7.31 0.53 -9.46
CA GLY A 33 7.62 1.95 -9.48
C GLY A 33 8.11 2.48 -8.14
N ILE A 34 8.20 3.80 -8.08
CA ILE A 34 8.52 4.55 -6.87
C ILE A 34 7.28 5.36 -6.51
N ARG A 35 6.90 5.32 -5.24
CA ARG A 35 5.80 6.10 -4.67
C ARG A 35 6.30 6.80 -3.43
N VAL A 36 5.81 8.01 -3.19
CA VAL A 36 6.18 8.82 -2.04
C VAL A 36 4.90 9.30 -1.38
N GLY A 37 4.82 9.17 -0.06
CA GLY A 37 3.67 9.61 0.70
C GLY A 37 3.93 9.59 2.18
N GLU A 38 2.99 10.13 2.94
CA GLU A 38 3.05 10.11 4.40
C GLU A 38 2.73 8.70 4.91
N LEU A 39 3.62 8.13 5.71
CA LEU A 39 3.44 6.83 6.36
C LEU A 39 2.44 6.96 7.51
N CYS A 40 1.31 6.27 7.37
CA CYS A 40 0.38 6.02 8.46
C CYS A 40 0.25 4.53 8.73
N PHE A 41 -0.38 4.16 9.84
CA PHE A 41 -0.71 2.76 10.12
C PHE A 41 -2.18 2.58 10.41
N ASN A 42 -2.74 1.45 9.98
CA ASN A 42 -4.12 1.09 10.25
C ASN A 42 -4.20 -0.23 11.04
N THR A 43 -4.96 -0.22 12.14
CA THR A 43 -5.12 -1.35 13.06
C THR A 43 -6.26 -2.30 12.71
N SER A 44 -6.97 -2.03 11.63
CA SER A 44 -8.06 -2.88 11.15
C SER A 44 -7.52 -4.24 10.74
N MET A 45 -8.25 -5.29 11.13
CA MET A 45 -7.91 -6.68 10.79
C MET A 45 -8.63 -7.16 9.53
N THR A 46 -9.63 -6.41 9.07
CA THR A 46 -10.49 -6.67 7.91
C THR A 46 -10.77 -5.36 7.20
N GLY A 47 -11.40 -5.43 6.03
CA GLY A 47 -11.81 -4.24 5.28
C GLY A 47 -10.66 -3.51 4.60
N TYR A 48 -9.62 -4.25 4.18
CA TYR A 48 -8.44 -3.62 3.58
C TYR A 48 -8.73 -3.00 2.21
N GLN A 49 -9.73 -3.49 1.47
CA GLN A 49 -10.05 -2.96 0.16
C GLN A 49 -10.76 -1.60 0.29
N GLU A 50 -11.69 -1.51 1.24
CA GLU A 50 -12.40 -0.32 1.65
C GLU A 50 -11.39 0.74 2.13
N ILE A 51 -10.42 0.34 2.96
CA ILE A 51 -9.32 1.22 3.41
C ILE A 51 -8.46 1.70 2.23
N ILE A 52 -8.11 0.81 1.30
CA ILE A 52 -7.25 1.18 0.15
C ILE A 52 -7.96 2.15 -0.79
N SER A 53 -9.28 2.00 -0.94
CA SER A 53 -10.11 2.84 -1.80
C SER A 53 -10.70 4.07 -1.09
N ASP A 54 -10.43 4.29 0.20
CA ASP A 54 -10.89 5.46 0.93
C ASP A 54 -10.09 6.71 0.51
N PRO A 55 -10.76 7.80 0.07
CA PRO A 55 -10.11 9.00 -0.43
C PRO A 55 -9.33 9.76 0.65
N SER A 56 -9.59 9.48 1.92
CA SER A 56 -8.87 10.05 3.07
C SER A 56 -7.39 9.66 3.11
N TYR A 57 -7.01 8.59 2.39
CA TYR A 57 -5.62 8.13 2.26
C TYR A 57 -4.88 8.73 1.06
N CYS A 58 -5.42 9.79 0.44
CA CYS A 58 -4.74 10.51 -0.63
C CYS A 58 -3.32 10.93 -0.20
N ASN A 59 -2.32 10.66 -1.06
CA ASN A 59 -0.90 10.95 -0.80
C ASN A 59 -0.32 10.23 0.45
N GLN A 60 -0.96 9.15 0.92
CA GLN A 60 -0.50 8.35 2.06
C GLN A 60 -0.07 6.94 1.66
N ILE A 61 0.81 6.35 2.48
CA ILE A 61 1.21 4.95 2.40
C ILE A 61 0.77 4.25 3.69
N VAL A 62 -0.11 3.24 3.56
CA VAL A 62 -0.70 2.57 4.71
C VAL A 62 0.09 1.34 5.11
N CYS A 63 0.61 1.34 6.34
CA CYS A 63 1.14 0.15 7.00
C CYS A 63 0.04 -0.59 7.76
N PHE A 64 -0.34 -1.76 7.27
CA PHE A 64 -1.31 -2.60 7.97
C PHE A 64 -0.66 -3.34 9.13
N THR A 65 -1.25 -3.21 10.32
CA THR A 65 -0.76 -3.93 11.49
C THR A 65 -1.15 -5.42 11.48
N PHE A 66 -2.28 -5.77 10.85
CA PHE A 66 -2.70 -7.15 10.74
C PHE A 66 -1.80 -7.89 9.74
N PRO A 67 -1.20 -9.05 10.09
CA PRO A 67 -0.15 -9.61 9.26
C PRO A 67 -0.61 -10.15 7.89
N HIS A 68 -1.85 -10.64 7.79
CA HIS A 68 -2.37 -11.33 6.61
C HIS A 68 -3.38 -10.45 5.86
N ILE A 69 -2.87 -9.58 4.99
CA ILE A 69 -3.69 -8.74 4.13
C ILE A 69 -3.85 -9.41 2.76
N GLY A 70 -5.07 -9.42 2.22
CA GLY A 70 -5.39 -10.08 0.94
C GLY A 70 -6.08 -11.44 1.04
N ASN A 71 -6.38 -11.92 2.25
CA ASN A 71 -6.97 -13.23 2.50
C ASN A 71 -8.36 -13.45 1.87
N VAL A 72 -9.12 -12.38 1.61
CA VAL A 72 -10.45 -12.44 0.97
C VAL A 72 -10.46 -11.95 -0.47
N GLY A 73 -9.30 -11.64 -1.04
CA GLY A 73 -9.17 -11.12 -2.40
C GLY A 73 -9.72 -9.70 -2.54
N SER A 74 -10.33 -9.41 -3.68
CA SER A 74 -10.95 -8.12 -3.98
C SER A 74 -12.20 -8.33 -4.83
N ASN A 75 -13.13 -7.38 -4.77
CA ASN A 75 -14.37 -7.37 -5.54
C ASN A 75 -14.86 -5.95 -5.82
N PRO A 76 -15.70 -5.72 -6.85
CA PRO A 76 -16.18 -4.38 -7.17
C PRO A 76 -17.10 -3.74 -6.12
N GLU A 77 -17.65 -4.50 -5.18
CA GLU A 77 -18.62 -3.97 -4.21
C GLU A 77 -17.97 -3.35 -2.96
N ASP A 78 -16.72 -3.72 -2.64
CA ASP A 78 -15.97 -3.23 -1.46
C ASP A 78 -15.12 -1.98 -1.78
N TYR A 79 -15.48 -1.21 -2.82
CA TYR A 79 -14.88 0.09 -3.11
C TYR A 79 -15.64 1.21 -2.40
N GLU A 80 -14.91 2.05 -1.65
CA GLU A 80 -15.46 3.29 -1.05
C GLU A 80 -15.45 4.47 -2.06
N THR A 81 -14.59 4.41 -3.07
CA THR A 81 -14.58 5.37 -4.20
C THR A 81 -14.29 4.70 -5.53
N GLU A 82 -14.52 5.42 -6.63
CA GLU A 82 -14.30 4.89 -7.99
C GLU A 82 -12.83 4.60 -8.31
N THR A 83 -11.89 5.31 -7.68
CA THR A 83 -10.46 5.15 -7.95
C THR A 83 -9.68 5.37 -6.65
N PRO A 84 -8.90 4.37 -6.20
CA PRO A 84 -7.98 4.55 -5.08
C PRO A 84 -7.01 5.70 -5.34
N VAL A 85 -6.83 6.56 -4.34
CA VAL A 85 -5.90 7.72 -4.38
C VAL A 85 -4.71 7.56 -3.43
N MET A 86 -4.58 6.38 -2.82
CA MET A 86 -3.46 6.01 -1.96
C MET A 86 -2.18 5.84 -2.78
N GLU A 87 -1.02 6.08 -2.16
CA GLU A 87 0.28 5.92 -2.83
C GLU A 87 0.80 4.49 -2.77
N GLY A 88 0.43 3.74 -1.72
CA GLY A 88 0.76 2.32 -1.63
C GLY A 88 0.51 1.72 -0.25
N ILE A 89 0.87 0.45 -0.11
CA ILE A 89 0.63 -0.33 1.10
C ILE A 89 1.86 -1.09 1.59
N ILE A 90 1.91 -1.32 2.89
CA ILE A 90 2.96 -2.10 3.54
C ILE A 90 2.32 -3.22 4.38
N THR A 91 2.76 -4.46 4.16
CA THR A 91 2.24 -5.65 4.85
C THR A 91 3.36 -6.48 5.48
N LYS A 92 3.00 -7.31 6.47
CA LYS A 92 3.96 -8.20 7.13
C LYS A 92 4.26 -9.43 6.27
N TRP A 93 3.21 -10.11 5.83
CA TRP A 93 3.32 -11.32 5.02
C TRP A 93 2.86 -11.07 3.58
N PRO A 94 3.47 -11.78 2.61
CA PRO A 94 3.03 -11.71 1.23
C PRO A 94 1.53 -12.04 1.12
N PRO A 95 0.80 -11.38 0.21
CA PRO A 95 -0.58 -11.75 -0.07
C PRO A 95 -0.66 -13.23 -0.45
N THR A 96 -1.61 -13.95 0.14
CA THR A 96 -1.87 -15.35 -0.19
C THR A 96 -2.96 -15.47 -1.25
N GLU A 97 -3.14 -16.67 -1.79
CA GLU A 97 -4.35 -16.97 -2.57
C GLU A 97 -5.61 -16.67 -1.74
N PRO A 98 -6.61 -15.97 -2.32
CA PRO A 98 -7.78 -15.56 -1.58
C PRO A 98 -8.74 -16.73 -1.34
N SER A 99 -9.43 -16.72 -0.20
CA SER A 99 -10.44 -17.70 0.16
C SER A 99 -11.71 -17.00 0.65
N ASN A 100 -12.51 -16.51 -0.30
CA ASN A 100 -13.80 -15.90 -0.05
C ASN A 100 -14.70 -16.10 -1.27
N TRP A 101 -15.98 -16.39 -1.07
CA TRP A 101 -16.95 -16.60 -2.15
C TRP A 101 -17.19 -15.33 -2.98
N ARG A 102 -16.97 -14.14 -2.41
CA ARG A 102 -17.05 -12.84 -3.09
C ARG A 102 -15.80 -12.49 -3.89
N SER A 103 -14.69 -13.21 -3.69
CA SER A 103 -13.41 -12.87 -4.30
C SER A 103 -13.48 -13.01 -5.83
N GLN A 104 -13.21 -11.91 -6.55
CA GLN A 104 -13.11 -11.90 -8.01
C GLN A 104 -11.66 -11.74 -8.50
N SER A 105 -10.77 -11.17 -7.68
CA SER A 105 -9.33 -11.06 -7.97
C SER A 105 -8.48 -11.17 -6.70
N GLY A 106 -7.25 -11.65 -6.84
CA GLY A 106 -6.26 -11.64 -5.76
C GLY A 106 -5.69 -10.24 -5.54
N LEU A 107 -5.22 -9.96 -4.32
CA LEU A 107 -4.74 -8.62 -3.92
C LEU A 107 -3.62 -8.09 -4.83
N ASP A 108 -2.63 -8.93 -5.16
CA ASP A 108 -1.49 -8.53 -6.01
C ASP A 108 -1.96 -8.03 -7.40
N LYS A 109 -2.80 -8.83 -8.07
CA LYS A 109 -3.36 -8.49 -9.38
C LYS A 109 -4.23 -7.23 -9.32
N TRP A 110 -4.99 -7.08 -8.23
CA TRP A 110 -5.82 -5.91 -8.03
C TRP A 110 -4.99 -4.63 -7.89
N LEU A 111 -3.94 -4.64 -7.07
CA LEU A 111 -3.02 -3.49 -6.94
C LEU A 111 -2.29 -3.17 -8.25
N ILE A 112 -1.94 -4.17 -9.07
CA ILE A 112 -1.38 -3.93 -10.41
C ILE A 112 -2.38 -3.15 -11.28
N ASN A 113 -3.66 -3.53 -11.24
CA ASN A 113 -4.71 -2.89 -12.05
C ASN A 113 -4.98 -1.44 -11.59
N GLU A 114 -4.87 -1.17 -10.29
CA GLU A 114 -5.06 0.15 -9.69
C GLU A 114 -3.77 1.01 -9.69
N ASP A 115 -2.67 0.52 -10.28
CA ASP A 115 -1.35 1.17 -10.28
C ASP A 115 -0.81 1.49 -8.86
N LEU A 116 -1.07 0.61 -7.90
CA LEU A 116 -0.67 0.73 -6.50
C LEU A 116 0.54 -0.14 -6.17
N VAL A 117 1.51 0.44 -5.46
CA VAL A 117 2.74 -0.26 -5.04
C VAL A 117 2.58 -0.86 -3.65
N GLY A 118 2.94 -2.14 -3.50
CA GLY A 118 2.94 -2.85 -2.23
C GLY A 118 4.34 -3.30 -1.81
N ILE A 119 4.67 -3.19 -0.51
CA ILE A 119 5.89 -3.77 0.08
C ILE A 119 5.52 -4.77 1.18
N THR A 120 6.10 -5.96 1.13
CA THR A 120 5.88 -7.04 2.11
C THR A 120 7.18 -7.59 2.69
N GLY A 121 7.06 -8.45 3.70
CA GLY A 121 8.21 -9.08 4.36
C GLY A 121 8.93 -8.17 5.36
N VAL A 122 8.33 -7.03 5.72
CA VAL A 122 8.93 -6.05 6.65
C VAL A 122 8.36 -6.18 8.05
N ASP A 123 9.07 -5.66 9.06
CA ASP A 123 8.52 -5.60 10.42
C ASP A 123 7.53 -4.43 10.57
N THR A 124 6.26 -4.69 10.22
CA THR A 124 5.18 -3.70 10.35
C THR A 124 4.99 -3.24 11.80
N ARG A 125 5.28 -4.08 12.80
CA ARG A 125 5.20 -3.67 14.22
C ARG A 125 6.29 -2.66 14.57
N ALA A 126 7.50 -2.83 14.04
CA ALA A 126 8.56 -1.85 14.21
C ALA A 126 8.19 -0.51 13.54
N LEU A 127 7.64 -0.54 12.33
CA LEU A 127 7.13 0.65 11.63
C LEU A 127 6.00 1.34 12.40
N THR A 128 5.02 0.59 12.91
CA THR A 128 3.95 1.15 13.74
C THR A 128 4.51 1.83 15.00
N ARG A 129 5.51 1.23 15.65
CA ARG A 129 6.16 1.83 16.83
C ARG A 129 6.92 3.10 16.47
N LEU A 130 7.58 3.12 15.32
CA LEU A 130 8.29 4.30 14.80
C LEU A 130 7.31 5.46 14.62
N VAL A 131 6.25 5.27 13.83
CA VAL A 131 5.22 6.30 13.58
C VAL A 131 4.55 6.76 14.87
N ARG A 132 4.26 5.83 15.79
CA ARG A 132 3.66 6.17 17.10
C ARG A 132 4.58 7.06 17.95
N ASN A 133 5.89 6.89 17.85
CA ASN A 133 6.85 7.62 18.68
C ASN A 133 7.28 8.95 18.05
N GLU A 134 7.52 8.96 16.74
CA GLU A 134 8.07 10.12 16.00
C GLU A 134 6.98 10.98 15.33
N GLY A 135 5.75 10.46 15.24
CA GLY A 135 4.68 11.06 14.44
C GLY A 135 4.67 10.54 13.00
N ALA A 136 3.85 11.17 12.16
CA ALA A 136 3.77 10.83 10.75
C ALA A 136 5.09 11.18 10.04
N LEU A 137 5.53 10.30 9.14
CA LEU A 137 6.81 10.41 8.44
C LEU A 137 6.58 10.30 6.94
N ASP A 138 7.15 11.18 6.15
CA ASP A 138 7.16 11.02 4.70
C ASP A 138 8.13 9.90 4.32
N ILE A 139 7.71 8.95 3.51
CA ILE A 139 8.55 7.83 3.08
C ILE A 139 8.47 7.63 1.57
N ALA A 140 9.47 6.96 1.02
CA ALA A 140 9.38 6.42 -0.34
C ALA A 140 9.33 4.89 -0.30
N ILE A 141 8.48 4.30 -1.13
CA ILE A 141 8.48 2.85 -1.39
C ILE A 141 8.91 2.59 -2.83
N ILE A 142 9.68 1.52 -3.04
CA ILE A 142 10.24 1.14 -4.33
C ILE A 142 9.89 -0.31 -4.59
N HIS A 143 9.20 -0.61 -5.69
CA HIS A 143 9.03 -1.95 -6.20
C HIS A 143 9.65 -2.07 -7.59
N SER A 144 10.79 -2.76 -7.67
CA SER A 144 11.57 -2.93 -8.91
C SER A 144 12.47 -4.16 -8.82
N SER A 145 12.79 -4.76 -9.96
CA SER A 145 13.77 -5.85 -10.03
C SER A 145 15.19 -5.40 -9.68
N ASN A 146 15.46 -4.08 -9.81
CA ASN A 146 16.72 -3.42 -9.49
C ASN A 146 16.50 -2.27 -8.49
N CYS A 147 15.70 -2.50 -7.45
CA CYS A 147 15.29 -1.46 -6.48
C CYS A 147 16.44 -0.63 -5.87
N VAL A 148 17.67 -1.14 -5.83
CA VAL A 148 18.85 -0.42 -5.32
C VAL A 148 19.27 0.73 -6.25
N GLU A 149 19.15 0.57 -7.56
CA GLU A 149 19.48 1.61 -8.55
C GLU A 149 18.48 2.78 -8.47
N ASP A 150 17.26 2.49 -8.02
CA ASP A 150 16.17 3.46 -7.88
C ASP A 150 16.28 4.32 -6.60
N LEU A 151 17.23 4.04 -5.69
CA LEU A 151 17.36 4.73 -4.40
C LEU A 151 17.68 6.21 -4.53
N GLU A 152 18.55 6.59 -5.48
CA GLU A 152 18.91 8.00 -5.69
C GLU A 152 17.68 8.80 -6.13
N LYS A 153 16.95 8.27 -7.12
CA LYS A 153 15.70 8.84 -7.60
C LYS A 153 14.64 8.91 -6.49
N ALA A 154 14.49 7.86 -5.68
CA ALA A 154 13.56 7.87 -4.56
C ALA A 154 13.93 8.92 -3.49
N THR A 155 15.23 9.14 -3.27
CA THR A 155 15.72 10.18 -2.36
C THR A 155 15.37 11.58 -2.87
N GLU A 156 15.54 11.83 -4.18
CA GLU A 156 15.16 13.11 -4.80
C GLU A 156 13.64 13.33 -4.74
N MET A 157 12.85 12.30 -5.02
CA MET A 157 11.39 12.36 -4.94
C MET A 157 10.92 12.62 -3.50
N LEU A 158 11.52 11.95 -2.51
CA LEU A 158 11.21 12.15 -1.10
C LEU A 158 11.58 13.56 -0.63
N ALA A 159 12.76 14.06 -1.02
CA ALA A 159 13.18 15.42 -0.69
C ALA A 159 12.30 16.51 -1.35
N SER A 160 11.70 16.19 -2.49
CA SER A 160 10.78 17.09 -3.22
C SER A 160 9.34 17.03 -2.70
N PHE A 161 9.00 16.04 -1.88
CA PHE A 161 7.66 15.89 -1.33
C PHE A 161 7.41 16.94 -0.26
N SER A 162 6.42 17.80 -0.49
CA SER A 162 6.09 18.91 0.40
C SER A 162 5.28 18.51 1.64
N GLY A 163 5.23 17.22 1.98
CA GLY A 163 4.39 16.66 3.05
C GLY A 163 2.89 16.80 2.77
N LEU A 164 2.07 16.46 3.77
CA LEU A 164 0.62 16.72 3.76
C LEU A 164 0.23 18.00 4.51
N MET A 165 1.13 18.53 5.35
CA MET A 165 0.83 19.69 6.19
C MET A 165 0.55 20.94 5.33
N ASN A 166 -0.66 21.50 5.47
CA ASN A 166 -1.17 22.64 4.70
C ASN A 166 -1.49 22.36 3.22
N LYS A 167 -1.61 21.10 2.80
CA LYS A 167 -2.19 20.76 1.48
C LYS A 167 -3.71 20.68 1.56
N ASP A 168 -4.37 21.25 0.56
CA ASP A 168 -5.81 21.10 0.36
C ASP A 168 -6.10 19.85 -0.48
N LEU A 169 -6.00 18.69 0.16
CA LEU A 169 -6.27 17.40 -0.46
C LEU A 169 -7.75 17.22 -0.81
N ALA A 170 -8.65 17.96 -0.13
CA ALA A 170 -10.08 17.89 -0.41
C ALA A 170 -10.37 18.35 -1.85
N ASN A 171 -9.66 19.37 -2.35
CA ASN A 171 -9.77 19.79 -3.75
C ASN A 171 -9.20 18.76 -4.75
N GLU A 172 -8.26 17.90 -4.34
CA GLU A 172 -7.70 16.85 -5.20
C GLU A 172 -8.67 15.67 -5.38
N VAL A 173 -9.43 15.34 -4.33
CA VAL A 173 -10.33 14.17 -4.31
C VAL A 173 -11.81 14.51 -4.51
N THR A 174 -12.18 15.81 -4.50
CA THR A 174 -13.57 16.23 -4.71
C THR A 174 -14.06 15.93 -6.13
N ARG A 175 -15.37 15.72 -6.27
CA ARG A 175 -15.98 15.53 -7.59
C ARG A 175 -15.91 16.81 -8.41
N LYS A 176 -15.64 16.66 -9.71
CA LYS A 176 -15.61 17.78 -10.68
C LYS A 176 -17.00 18.35 -11.00
N SER A 177 -18.06 17.61 -10.71
CA SER A 177 -19.44 18.00 -10.98
C SER A 177 -20.39 17.42 -9.93
N PRO A 178 -21.50 18.11 -9.60
CA PRO A 178 -22.53 17.59 -8.72
C PRO A 178 -23.22 16.38 -9.34
N VAL A 179 -23.61 15.42 -8.50
CA VAL A 179 -24.31 14.19 -8.89
C VAL A 179 -25.30 13.84 -7.77
N ASP A 180 -26.49 13.38 -8.14
CA ASP A 180 -27.48 12.87 -7.20
C ASP A 180 -27.09 11.46 -6.71
N TRP A 181 -27.29 11.19 -5.42
CA TRP A 181 -27.01 9.89 -4.83
C TRP A 181 -28.30 9.21 -4.39
N ASP A 182 -28.70 8.16 -5.12
CA ASP A 182 -29.93 7.40 -4.90
C ASP A 182 -29.67 5.90 -4.58
N LYS A 183 -28.41 5.54 -4.28
CA LYS A 183 -28.01 4.17 -3.94
C LYS A 183 -28.34 3.80 -2.49
N SER A 184 -28.69 2.53 -2.27
CA SER A 184 -28.94 1.92 -0.95
C SER A 184 -27.69 1.24 -0.38
N LEU A 185 -27.81 0.76 0.86
CA LEU A 185 -26.81 -0.14 1.45
C LEU A 185 -26.71 -1.45 0.66
N TRP A 186 -25.58 -2.14 0.83
CA TRP A 186 -25.37 -3.46 0.25
C TRP A 186 -26.37 -4.48 0.79
N ASP A 187 -26.99 -5.25 -0.11
CA ASP A 187 -27.95 -6.31 0.20
C ASP A 187 -27.38 -7.68 -0.19
N TRP A 188 -27.64 -8.68 0.66
CA TRP A 188 -27.19 -10.06 0.43
C TRP A 188 -27.98 -10.71 -0.73
N PRO A 189 -27.32 -11.32 -1.73
CA PRO A 189 -27.98 -11.88 -2.91
C PRO A 189 -28.69 -13.22 -2.67
#